data_AF-A0A352S6Q3-F1
#
_entry.id   AF-A0A352S6Q3-F1
#
_cell.length_a   1.000
_cell.length_b   1.000
_cell.length_c   1.000
_cell.angle_alpha   90.00
_cell.angle_beta   90.00
_cell.angle_gamma   90.00
#
_symmetry.space_group_name_H-M   'P 1'
#
loop_
_entity.id
_entity.type
_entity.pdbx_description
1 polymer ?
#
loop_
_entity_poly.entity_id
_entity_poly.type
_entity_poly.pdbx_seq_one_letter_code
_entity_poly.pdbx_strand_id
1 'polypeptide(L)' 'MHIQFLGATDTVTGSRFLLDTGEARVLIDCGLFQGYKALRLRNWDRFPISPGSLDAVVLTH' A
#
# COMPACT_ATOMS: atom_id res chain seq x y z
N MET A 1 11.00 -7.86 -12.18
CA MET A 1 9.72 -8.02 -11.45
C MET A 1 10.00 -8.12 -9.95
N HIS A 2 9.48 -7.19 -9.17
CA HIS A 2 9.67 -7.07 -7.72
C HIS A 2 8.34 -6.73 -7.04
N ILE A 3 8.12 -7.26 -5.84
CA ILE A 3 6.96 -6.94 -5.02
C ILE A 3 7.43 -6.33 -3.69
N GLN A 4 6.84 -5.20 -3.31
CA GLN A 4 7.11 -4.54 -2.04
C GLN A 4 5.85 -4.51 -1.17
N PHE A 5 6.02 -4.92 0.09
CA PHE A 5 4.97 -4.92 1.10
C PHE A 5 4.99 -3.57 1.83
N LEU A 6 3.91 -2.79 1.72
CA LEU A 6 3.81 -1.44 2.29
C LEU A 6 2.88 -1.36 3.50
N GLY A 7 2.06 -2.38 3.70
CA GLY A 7 1.19 -2.55 4.85
C GLY A 7 0.70 -3.99 4.95
N ALA A 8 -0.17 -4.26 5.92
CA ALA A 8 -0.54 -5.62 6.32
C ALA A 8 0.67 -6.55 6.66
N THR A 9 1.81 -5.98 7.05
CA THR A 9 2.99 -6.69 7.57
C THR A 9 2.95 -6.65 9.10
N ASP A 10 2.91 -7.82 9.75
CA ASP A 10 2.70 -7.96 11.20
C ASP A 10 1.42 -7.29 11.73
N THR A 11 0.45 -7.05 10.84
CA THR A 11 -0.88 -6.51 11.16
C THR A 11 -1.86 -6.92 10.07
N VAL A 12 -3.16 -6.93 10.38
CA VAL A 12 -4.23 -7.30 9.44
C VAL A 12 -4.83 -6.11 8.67
N THR A 13 -4.43 -4.87 9.01
CA THR A 13 -5.00 -3.66 8.41
C THR A 13 -3.97 -2.90 7.58
N GLY A 14 -4.44 -2.02 6.70
CA GLY A 14 -3.57 -1.25 5.82
C GLY A 14 -3.00 -2.06 4.65
N SER A 15 -3.73 -3.06 4.15
CA SER A 15 -3.33 -3.87 2.97
C SER A 15 -2.89 -2.96 1.83
N ARG A 16 -1.64 -3.15 1.39
CA ARG A 16 -1.02 -2.35 0.33
C ARG A 16 0.26 -3.02 -0.15
N PHE A 17 0.33 -3.34 -1.44
CA PHE A 17 1.50 -3.94 -2.07
C PHE A 17 1.81 -3.23 -3.37
N LEU A 18 3.09 -2.95 -3.61
CA LEU A 18 3.56 -2.39 -4.87
C LEU A 18 4.14 -3.51 -5.72
N LEU A 19 3.55 -3.73 -6.90
CA LEU A 19 4.12 -4.58 -7.93
C LEU A 19 4.83 -3.71 -8.96
N ASP A 20 6.12 -3.93 -9.14
CA ASP A 20 6.94 -3.26 -10.15
C ASP A 20 7.49 -4.31 -11.12
N THR A 21 7.06 -4.26 -12.37
CA THR A 21 7.51 -5.19 -13.41
C THR A 21 8.74 -4.68 -14.16
N GLY A 22 9.11 -3.40 -14.00
CA GLY A 22 10.04 -2.67 -14.86
C GLY A 22 9.36 -1.95 -16.03
N GLU A 23 8.15 -2.38 -16.42
CA GLU A 23 7.33 -1.75 -17.46
C GLU A 23 6.12 -1.01 -16.90
N ALA A 24 5.59 -1.49 -15.77
CA ALA A 24 4.48 -0.90 -15.07
C ALA A 24 4.66 -1.01 -13.56
N ARG A 25 4.10 -0.02 -12.85
CA ARG A 25 4.02 0.05 -11.40
C ARG A 25 2.56 0.07 -10.97
N VAL A 26 2.12 -1.04 -10.39
CA VAL A 26 0.73 -1.26 -10.00
C VAL A 26 0.64 -1.36 -8.48
N LEU A 27 -0.28 -0.60 -7.89
CA LEU A 27 -0.62 -0.72 -6.47
C LEU A 27 -1.76 -1.73 -6.32
N ILE A 28 -1.51 -2.78 -5.54
CA ILE A 28 -2.52 -3.78 -5.16
C ILE A 28 -3.02 -3.41 -3.75
N ASP A 29 -4.32 -3.12 -3.66
CA ASP A 29 -5.02 -2.54 -2.52
C ASP A 29 -4.47 -1.17 -2.06
N CYS A 30 -5.32 -0.41 -1.37
CA CYS A 30 -4.95 0.85 -0.72
C CYS A 30 -5.68 0.99 0.62
N GLY A 31 -5.63 -0.06 1.44
CA GLY A 31 -6.34 -0.13 2.71
C GLY A 31 -5.83 0.89 3.73
N LEU A 32 -6.72 1.24 4.67
CA LEU A 32 -6.41 2.06 5.85
C LEU A 32 -5.93 1.17 7.00
N PHE A 33 -5.01 1.69 7.81
CA PHE A 33 -4.64 1.08 9.10
C PHE A 33 -5.73 1.31 10.14
N GLN A 34 -6.12 0.28 10.87
CA GLN A 34 -7.20 0.33 11.88
C GLN A 34 -6.76 -0.35 13.18
N GLY A 35 -7.67 -0.50 14.15
CA GLY A 35 -7.35 -1.12 15.44
C GLY A 35 -6.59 -0.17 16.35
N TYR A 36 -5.45 -0.58 16.91
CA TYR A 36 -4.67 0.21 17.87
C TYR A 36 -4.35 1.63 17.40
N LYS A 37 -4.31 2.60 18.34
CA LYS A 37 -4.03 4.01 18.02
C LYS A 37 -2.73 4.19 17.22
N ALA A 38 -1.67 3.47 17.60
CA ALA A 38 -0.38 3.53 16.90
C ALA A 38 -0.50 3.13 15.42
N LEU A 39 -1.32 2.14 15.07
CA LEU A 39 -1.57 1.76 13.69
C LEU A 39 -2.35 2.85 12.95
N ARG A 40 -3.42 3.37 13.55
CA ARG A 40 -4.25 4.41 12.92
C ARG A 40 -3.49 5.71 12.64
N LEU A 41 -2.49 6.03 13.45
CA LEU A 41 -1.63 7.21 13.23
C LEU A 41 -0.88 7.13 11.89
N ARG A 42 -0.56 5.92 11.41
CA ARG A 42 0.13 5.70 10.12
C ARG A 42 -0.68 6.14 8.91
N ASN A 43 -2.00 6.32 9.04
CA ASN A 43 -2.82 6.88 7.95
C ASN A 43 -2.52 8.37 7.69
N TRP A 44 -1.90 9.05 8.64
CA TRP A 44 -1.54 10.46 8.54
C TRP A 44 -0.08 10.68 8.12
N ASP A 45 0.72 9.61 8.09
CA ASP A 45 2.07 9.66 7.55
C ASP A 45 2.03 9.96 6.05
N ARG A 46 3.14 10.49 5.53
CA ARG A 46 3.29 10.69 4.09
C ARG A 46 3.07 9.35 3.37
N PHE A 47 2.25 9.37 2.32
CA PHE A 47 2.03 8.18 1.52
C PHE A 47 3.36 7.66 0.96
N PRO A 48 3.65 6.34 1.09
CA PRO A 48 4.99 5.80 0.83
C PRO A 48 5.39 5.79 -0.66
N ILE A 49 4.45 6.11 -1.56
CA ILE A 49 4.65 6.14 -3.01
C ILE A 49 4.16 7.49 -3.53
N SER A 50 4.76 8.01 -4.60
CA SER A 50 4.16 9.15 -5.31
C SER A 50 2.95 8.64 -6.10
N PRO A 51 1.71 9.10 -5.84
CA PRO A 51 0.53 8.59 -6.56
C PRO A 51 0.63 8.75 -8.08
N GLY A 52 1.27 9.83 -8.55
CA GLY A 52 1.50 10.07 -9.99
C GLY A 52 2.55 9.16 -10.63
N SER A 53 3.23 8.31 -9.86
CA SER A 53 4.16 7.30 -10.40
C SER A 53 3.53 5.92 -10.61
N LEU A 54 2.25 5.76 -10.27
CA LEU A 54 1.50 4.51 -10.44
C LEU A 54 0.80 4.52 -11.80
N ASP A 55 0.89 3.42 -12.51
CA ASP A 55 0.15 3.23 -13.77
C ASP A 55 -1.29 2.76 -13.50
N ALA A 56 -1.49 2.01 -12.42
CA ALA A 56 -2.80 1.52 -12.02
C ALA A 56 -2.90 1.23 -10.52
N VAL A 57 -4.15 1.18 -10.05
CA VAL A 57 -4.52 0.65 -8.73
C VAL A 57 -5.55 -0.45 -8.92
N VAL A 58 -5.34 -1.60 -8.30
CA VAL A 58 -6.28 -2.72 -8.28
C VAL A 58 -6.78 -2.91 -6.86
N LEU A 59 -8.10 -2.82 -6.67
CA LEU A 59 -8.75 -3.15 -5.40
C LEU A 59 -9.24 -4.59 -5.49
N THR A 60 -8.78 -5.43 -4.57
CA THR A 60 -9.13 -6.86 -4.60
C THR A 60 -10.58 -7.11 -4.22
N HIS A 61 -11.15 -6.31 -3.31
CA HIS A 61 -12.54 -6.36 -2.85
C HIS A 61 -12.97 -5.04 -2.19
#